data_AF-A0A9Y4KF76-F1
#
_entry.id   AF-A0A9Y4KF76-F1
#
_cell.length_a   1.000
_cell.length_b   1.000
_cell.length_c   1.000
_cell.angle_alpha   90.00
_cell.angle_beta   90.00
_cell.angle_gamma   90.00
#
_symmetry.space_group_name_H-M   'P 1'
#
loop_
_entity.id
_entity.type
_entity.pdbx_description
1 polymer ?
#
loop_
_entity_poly.entity_id
_entity_poly.type
_entity_poly.pdbx_seq_one_letter_code
_entity_poly.pdbx_strand_id
1 'polypeptide(L)'
;MGPEAKRLRPQSPCSAADFTLPPFSPSSPLGQEFVVPKSGFYCQLCSVFYLNEISAKKLHCSSQRHYDSLQKHYQKLQQKPSSAPTTDPPKL
;
A
#
# COMPACT_ATOMS: atom_id res chain seq x y z
N MET A 1 15.27 -33.89 -24.53
CA MET A 1 15.30 -33.49 -23.11
C MET A 1 14.80 -32.05 -23.06
N GLY A 2 13.75 -31.78 -22.27
CA GLY A 2 12.74 -30.74 -22.54
C GLY A 2 13.05 -29.30 -22.08
N PRO A 3 12.06 -28.37 -22.18
CA PRO A 3 12.19 -27.00 -21.72
C PRO A 3 11.96 -26.91 -20.21
N GLU A 4 12.92 -26.35 -19.46
CA GLU A 4 12.72 -26.11 -18.02
C GLU A 4 11.80 -24.90 -17.80
N ALA A 5 10.61 -25.20 -17.32
CA ALA A 5 9.78 -24.28 -16.58
C ALA A 5 10.41 -24.03 -15.21
N LYS A 6 10.75 -22.78 -14.88
CA LYS A 6 10.89 -22.36 -13.47
C LYS A 6 10.05 -21.12 -13.22
N ARG A 7 8.76 -21.41 -13.06
CA ARG A 7 7.77 -20.58 -12.41
C ARG A 7 8.25 -20.35 -10.97
N LEU A 8 8.96 -19.25 -10.71
CA LEU A 8 9.23 -18.83 -9.34
C LEU A 8 8.02 -18.07 -8.83
N ARG A 9 7.05 -18.86 -8.36
CA ARG A 9 6.02 -18.41 -7.43
C ARG A 9 6.70 -18.30 -6.06
N PRO A 10 6.87 -17.09 -5.55
CA PRO A 10 6.27 -16.78 -4.25
C PRO A 10 5.54 -15.43 -4.40
N GLN A 11 4.41 -15.20 -3.77
CA GLN A 11 4.41 -14.99 -2.34
C GLN A 11 3.02 -15.26 -1.80
N SER A 12 3.03 -15.78 -0.57
CA SER A 12 2.02 -15.78 0.46
C SER A 12 0.66 -15.16 0.11
N PRO A 13 -0.47 -15.80 0.47
CA PRO A 13 -1.69 -15.02 0.66
C PRO A 13 -1.31 -13.87 1.58
N CYS A 14 -1.52 -12.64 1.15
CA CYS A 14 -1.52 -11.47 2.02
C CYS A 14 -2.58 -11.77 3.07
N SER A 15 -2.17 -12.44 4.14
CA SER A 15 -3.02 -12.68 5.29
C SER A 15 -3.36 -11.29 5.77
N ALA A 16 -4.65 -11.04 6.01
CA ALA A 16 -5.15 -9.83 6.62
C ALA A 16 -4.68 -9.75 8.09
N ALA A 17 -3.37 -9.88 8.31
CA ALA A 17 -2.71 -9.60 9.57
C ALA A 17 -2.89 -8.11 9.78
N ASP A 18 -3.77 -7.79 10.72
CA ASP A 18 -3.94 -6.53 11.43
C ASP A 18 -2.95 -5.46 10.98
N PHE A 19 -3.37 -4.63 10.01
CA PHE A 19 -2.58 -3.51 9.49
C PHE A 19 -2.43 -2.44 10.57
N THR A 20 -1.64 -2.75 11.59
CA THR A 20 -1.23 -1.82 12.64
C THR A 20 0.06 -1.19 12.17
N LEU A 21 0.00 0.10 11.82
CA LEU A 21 1.20 0.85 11.49
C LEU A 21 2.11 0.94 12.73
N PRO A 22 3.44 0.85 12.57
CA PRO A 22 4.36 1.13 13.65
C PRO A 22 4.20 2.60 14.10
N PRO A 23 4.59 2.94 15.34
CA PRO A 23 4.54 4.32 15.81
C PRO A 23 5.25 5.29 14.86
N PHE A 24 4.74 6.52 14.77
CA PHE A 24 5.36 7.55 13.95
C PHE A 24 6.82 7.77 14.37
N SER A 25 7.72 7.75 13.37
CA SER A 25 9.12 8.11 13.54
C SER A 25 9.61 8.90 12.32
N PRO A 26 10.13 10.13 12.50
CA PRO A 26 10.63 10.94 11.39
C PRO A 26 11.92 10.38 10.77
N SER A 27 12.62 9.47 11.45
CA SER A 27 13.80 8.80 10.87
C SER A 27 13.43 7.61 9.98
N SER A 28 12.19 7.14 10.03
CA SER A 28 11.71 5.97 9.31
C SER A 28 10.56 6.34 8.36
N PRO A 29 10.86 6.72 7.10
CA PRO A 29 9.82 7.03 6.12
C PRO A 29 9.02 5.78 5.75
N LEU A 30 7.72 5.80 6.03
CA LEU A 30 6.76 4.75 5.71
C LEU A 30 5.92 5.13 4.48
N GLY A 31 5.24 4.16 3.87
CA GLY A 31 4.27 4.44 2.80
C GLY A 31 4.90 5.03 1.52
N GLN A 32 6.19 4.79 1.28
CA GLN A 32 6.89 5.30 0.10
C GLN A 32 6.35 4.70 -1.21
N GLU A 33 5.71 3.53 -1.14
CA GLU A 33 5.02 2.89 -2.26
C GLU A 33 3.84 3.72 -2.80
N PHE A 34 3.28 4.62 -1.97
CA PHE A 34 2.23 5.55 -2.40
C PHE A 34 2.79 6.76 -3.15
N VAL A 35 4.10 6.91 -3.24
CA VAL A 35 4.77 7.92 -4.06
C VAL A 35 5.07 7.33 -5.43
N VAL A 36 4.27 7.70 -6.43
CA VAL A 36 4.39 7.19 -7.79
C VAL A 36 5.21 8.13 -8.68
N PRO A 37 6.15 7.59 -9.49
CA PRO A 37 6.84 8.38 -10.50
C PRO A 37 5.88 8.74 -11.64
N LYS A 38 5.86 10.03 -12.00
CA LYS A 38 5.14 10.65 -13.12
C LYS A 38 6.12 11.59 -13.84
N SER A 39 5.72 12.81 -14.20
CA SER A 39 6.66 13.89 -14.58
C SER A 39 7.48 14.44 -13.39
N GLY A 40 7.42 13.76 -12.24
CA GLY A 40 8.04 14.01 -10.95
C GLY A 40 7.53 12.94 -9.99
N PHE A 41 7.29 13.26 -8.71
CA PHE A 41 6.88 12.28 -7.70
C PHE A 41 5.57 12.70 -7.05
N TYR A 42 4.53 11.89 -7.23
CA TYR A 42 3.18 12.18 -6.72
C TYR A 42 2.82 11.24 -5.57
N CYS A 43 2.47 11.77 -4.40
CA CYS A 43 1.92 10.97 -3.32
C CYS A 43 0.41 10.80 -3.51
N GLN A 44 -0.06 9.57 -3.69
CA GLN A 44 -1.47 9.26 -3.87
C GLN A 44 -2.33 9.49 -2.62
N LEU A 45 -1.76 9.31 -1.42
CA LEU A 45 -2.48 9.51 -0.16
C LEU A 45 -2.67 10.98 0.17
N CYS A 46 -1.62 11.77 -0.03
CA CYS A 46 -1.61 13.18 0.31
C CYS A 46 -2.06 14.08 -0.86
N SER A 47 -2.15 13.52 -2.08
CA SER A 47 -2.46 14.24 -3.32
C SER A 47 -1.55 15.46 -3.57
N VAL A 48 -0.26 15.30 -3.30
CA VAL A 48 0.77 16.33 -3.48
C VAL A 48 1.86 15.88 -4.44
N PHE A 49 2.49 16.84 -5.13
CA PHE A 49 3.54 16.60 -6.10
C PHE A 49 4.88 17.19 -5.64
N TYR A 50 5.96 16.45 -5.92
CA TYR A 50 7.34 16.83 -5.62
C TYR A 50 8.18 16.69 -6.89
N LEU A 51 9.13 17.61 -7.09
CA LEU A 51 10.02 17.60 -8.25
C LEU A 51 11.14 16.56 -8.15
N ASN A 52 11.52 16.16 -6.94
CA ASN A 52 12.64 15.26 -6.72
C ASN A 52 12.28 14.12 -5.76
N GLU A 53 12.96 12.98 -5.92
CA GLU A 53 12.67 11.75 -5.19
C GLU A 53 12.98 11.88 -3.71
N ILE A 54 14.05 12.59 -3.34
CA ILE A 54 14.50 12.74 -1.96
C ILE A 54 13.45 13.51 -1.15
N SER A 55 12.97 14.64 -1.67
CA SER A 55 11.90 15.41 -1.04
C SER A 55 10.62 14.59 -0.92
N ALA A 56 10.29 13.76 -1.91
CA ALA A 56 9.07 12.94 -1.90
C ALA A 56 9.15 11.73 -0.94
N LYS A 57 10.27 10.99 -0.96
CA LYS A 57 10.40 9.72 -0.23
C LYS A 57 11.11 9.86 1.13
N LYS A 58 12.01 10.83 1.29
CA LYS A 58 12.76 11.01 2.55
C LYS A 58 12.17 12.12 3.41
N LEU A 59 11.86 13.28 2.84
CA LEU A 59 11.32 14.41 3.62
C LEU A 59 9.80 14.31 3.80
N HIS A 60 9.06 14.02 2.73
CA HIS A 60 7.60 13.96 2.80
C HIS A 60 7.09 12.73 3.53
N CYS A 61 7.58 11.52 3.20
CA CYS A 61 7.15 10.29 3.87
C CYS A 61 7.57 10.17 5.34
N SER A 62 8.50 11.00 5.83
CA SER A 62 8.84 11.12 7.25
C SER A 62 8.01 12.15 8.00
N SER A 63 7.10 12.86 7.32
CA SER A 63 6.26 13.88 7.94
C SER A 63 5.06 13.28 8.68
N GLN A 64 4.65 13.93 9.78
CA GLN A 64 3.44 13.55 10.53
C GLN A 64 2.20 13.51 9.62
N ARG A 65 2.07 14.50 8.72
CA ARG A 65 0.94 14.58 7.77
C ARG A 65 0.82 13.34 6.88
N HIS A 66 1.96 12.83 6.40
CA HIS A 66 1.96 11.62 5.59
C HIS A 66 1.53 10.42 6.44
N TYR A 67 2.08 10.29 7.65
CA TYR A 67 1.73 9.22 8.59
C TYR A 67 0.22 9.20 8.91
N ASP A 68 -0.38 10.35 9.22
CA ASP A 68 -1.81 10.45 9.51
C ASP A 68 -2.68 10.01 8.31
N SER A 69 -2.23 10.34 7.09
CA SER A 69 -2.92 9.94 5.85
C SER A 69 -2.80 8.44 5.62
N LEU A 70 -1.64 7.86 5.92
CA LEU A 70 -1.39 6.42 5.87
C LEU A 70 -2.28 5.66 6.86
N GLN A 71 -2.37 6.14 8.11
CA GLN A 71 -3.25 5.55 9.13
C GLN A 71 -4.72 5.55 8.70
N LYS A 72 -5.21 6.69 8.18
CA LYS A 72 -6.57 6.80 7.64
C LYS A 72 -6.81 5.87 6.45
N HIS A 73 -5.81 5.68 5.59
CA HIS A 73 -5.92 4.77 4.45
C HIS A 73 -6.18 3.33 4.91
N TYR A 74 -5.36 2.81 5.82
CA TYR A 74 -5.54 1.45 6.35
C TYR A 74 -6.82 1.31 7.17
N GLN A 75 -7.23 2.33 7.92
CA GLN A 75 -8.51 2.32 8.63
C GLN A 75 -9.70 2.19 7.67
N LYS A 76 -9.67 2.90 6.54
CA LYS A 76 -10.71 2.81 5.50
C LYS A 76 -10.74 1.44 4.82
N LEU A 77 -9.59 0.81 4.60
CA LEU A 77 -9.53 -0.53 4.03
C LEU A 77 -10.19 -1.57 4.95
N GLN A 78 -10.04 -1.43 6.27
CA GLN A 78 -10.70 -2.29 7.24
C GLN A 78 -12.22 -2.07 7.31
N GLN A 79 -12.69 -0.86 7.02
CA GLN A 79 -14.12 -0.51 7.01
C GLN A 79 -14.85 -0.88 5.72
N LYS A 80 -14.13 -1.22 4.65
CA LYS A 80 -14.74 -1.70 3.42
C LYS A 80 -14.78 -3.24 3.49
N PRO A 81 -15.89 -3.87 3.91
CA PRO A 81 -16.02 -5.30 3.71
C PRO A 81 -15.88 -5.53 2.22
N SER A 82 -14.93 -6.39 1.85
CA SER A 82 -14.89 -6.99 0.52
C SER A 82 -16.31 -7.41 0.19
N SER A 83 -16.96 -6.73 -0.75
CA SER A 83 -18.22 -7.18 -1.31
C SER A 83 -17.93 -8.49 -2.03
N ALA A 84 -18.07 -9.59 -1.30
CA ALA A 84 -18.25 -10.91 -1.87
C ALA A 84 -19.50 -10.85 -2.76
N PRO A 85 -19.45 -11.25 -4.04
CA PRO A 85 -20.65 -11.62 -4.75
C PRO A 85 -21.05 -13.02 -4.24
N THR A 86 -21.90 -13.04 -3.22
CA THR A 86 -22.74 -14.21 -2.90
C THR A 86 -23.95 -14.21 -3.84
N THR A 87 -24.06 -15.22 -4.71
CA THR A 87 -25.32 -15.95 -5.00
C THR A 87 -25.08 -17.03 -6.06
N ASP A 88 -25.21 -18.30 -5.68
CA ASP A 88 -26.25 -19.17 -6.27
C ASP A 88 -26.73 -20.19 -5.20
N PRO A 89 -28.05 -20.44 -5.05
CA PRO A 89 -28.67 -21.27 -4.00
C PRO A 89 -28.66 -22.80 -4.30
N PRO A 90 -29.11 -23.69 -3.38
CA PRO A 90 -28.83 -25.11 -3.45
C PRO A 90 -29.76 -25.84 -4.44
N LYS A 91 -29.21 -26.80 -5.20
CA LYS A 91 -29.99 -27.72 -6.03
C LYS A 91 -30.34 -28.97 -5.23
N LEU A 92 -31.65 -29.23 -5.15
CA LEU A 92 -32.32 -30.38 -4.53
C LEU A 92 -31.80 -31.72 -5.09
#